data_AF-A0A258YEM8-F1
#
_entry.id   AF-A0A258YEM8-F1
#
_cell.length_a   1.000
_cell.length_b   1.000
_cell.length_c   1.000
_cell.angle_alpha   90.00
_cell.angle_beta   90.00
_cell.angle_gamma   90.00
#
_symmetry.space_group_name_H-M   'P 1'
#
loop_
_entity.id
_entity.type
_entity.pdbx_description
1 polymer ?
#
loop_
_entity_poly.entity_id
_entity_poly.type
_entity_poly.pdbx_seq_one_letter_code
_entity_poly.pdbx_strand_id
1 'polypeptide(L)'
;MVKAGTGCFLVGWGWLVGKTKKRYFLLGKRYLCRSIKVCMKTDKNTVIGFVLLGILMFLYFWYTSQQQNAIIEMKKREEDSLSKVAAARMKLVDTVALKTDSLKRDSAVRVAVAGNFTDAAVGQEQETAIENELVKVNFTNKGGQIKSVVLKNYKDANNQLVVLSNNSSISYAINTAPAQSATIDNLYFTPGALTKNADGSQTLRYTLSAANGQSITHEFSLQPNSYKIGWKLGMNGAAQLLTNNALNLNWTVATQQMERTSQYERQVSNICFSEDNEFDYISSNTDHTFEKPAQWVAVVQQFFNSTLIADNSFNSGSIKWARATDSSRNLATATSTLQMKVPAAASISVPFHFYVGPNEYEILAKQAPEMDKIVNLGRDMYSFVRPINKYIIMNVFDFFASFVKNYGWVILLLTLFIRLVTAPLTYSSYLSGAKMKALRPELDILKKKMG
;
A
#
# COMPACT_ATOMS: atom_id res chain seq x y z
N MET A 1 -66.29 -22.47 20.27
CA MET A 1 -67.67 -22.15 19.84
C MET A 1 -67.59 -21.30 18.58
N VAL A 2 -68.15 -21.79 17.46
CA VAL A 2 -68.87 -21.06 16.38
C VAL A 2 -68.12 -19.90 15.66
N LYS A 3 -68.02 -19.73 14.34
CA LYS A 3 -68.42 -20.38 13.06
C LYS A 3 -67.60 -19.63 11.98
N ALA A 4 -67.11 -20.33 10.95
CA ALA A 4 -67.40 -20.13 9.50
C ALA A 4 -67.27 -18.69 8.97
N GLY A 5 -66.31 -18.36 8.08
CA GLY A 5 -66.28 -18.66 6.63
C GLY A 5 -66.13 -17.30 5.88
N THR A 6 -65.71 -17.11 4.62
CA THR A 6 -65.34 -17.93 3.46
C THR A 6 -64.86 -16.95 2.35
N GLY A 7 -63.98 -17.37 1.43
CA GLY A 7 -63.87 -16.84 0.04
C GLY A 7 -62.42 -16.60 -0.46
N CYS A 8 -61.81 -17.51 -1.24
CA CYS A 8 -61.87 -17.72 -2.72
C CYS A 8 -60.94 -16.77 -3.52
N PHE A 9 -60.14 -17.14 -4.55
CA PHE A 9 -59.81 -18.37 -5.27
C PHE A 9 -58.68 -18.10 -6.31
N LEU A 10 -58.16 -19.19 -6.95
CA LEU A 10 -57.37 -19.33 -8.21
C LEU A 10 -55.88 -19.69 -8.06
N VAL A 11 -55.28 -20.70 -8.72
CA VAL A 11 -55.65 -22.00 -9.35
C VAL A 11 -54.31 -22.65 -9.76
N GLY A 12 -54.19 -23.99 -9.67
CA GLY A 12 -53.10 -24.75 -10.29
C GLY A 12 -53.13 -26.23 -9.91
N TRP A 13 -53.79 -27.05 -10.73
CA TRP A 13 -54.13 -28.46 -10.52
C TRP A 13 -52.95 -29.45 -10.70
N GLY A 14 -53.00 -30.55 -9.93
CA GLY A 14 -52.25 -31.79 -10.17
C GLY A 14 -53.11 -33.02 -9.85
N TRP A 15 -53.34 -33.82 -10.88
CA TRP A 15 -53.92 -35.19 -11.00
C TRP A 15 -54.04 -36.10 -9.75
N LEU A 16 -55.15 -36.85 -9.65
CA LEU A 16 -55.16 -38.34 -9.70
C LEU A 16 -56.57 -38.97 -9.65
N VAL A 17 -56.60 -40.18 -10.21
CA VAL A 17 -57.70 -41.04 -10.70
C VAL A 17 -58.46 -41.78 -9.60
N GLY A 18 -59.78 -42.08 -9.79
CA GLY A 18 -60.44 -43.14 -9.00
C GLY A 18 -61.98 -43.28 -9.03
N LYS A 19 -62.51 -43.92 -10.09
CA LYS A 19 -63.67 -44.85 -10.16
C LYS A 19 -65.02 -44.60 -9.40
N THR A 20 -66.08 -44.52 -10.23
CA THR A 20 -67.38 -45.26 -10.20
C THR A 20 -68.47 -44.99 -9.13
N LYS A 21 -69.64 -44.44 -9.53
CA LYS A 21 -70.95 -45.14 -9.79
C LYS A 21 -72.13 -44.14 -9.89
N LYS A 22 -72.96 -44.30 -10.94
CA LYS A 22 -74.46 -44.24 -11.06
C LYS A 22 -75.23 -43.45 -9.96
N ARG A 23 -76.26 -42.62 -10.21
CA ARG A 23 -77.37 -42.66 -11.19
C ARG A 23 -78.37 -41.49 -10.90
N TYR A 24 -79.09 -41.01 -11.94
CA TYR A 24 -80.47 -40.43 -11.96
C TYR A 24 -80.73 -39.09 -11.20
N PHE A 25 -81.63 -38.15 -11.54
CA PHE A 25 -82.62 -37.86 -12.61
C PHE A 25 -83.09 -36.40 -12.30
N LEU A 26 -82.91 -35.42 -13.20
CA LEU A 26 -83.94 -34.72 -14.01
C LEU A 26 -85.04 -33.89 -13.27
N LEU A 27 -85.22 -32.67 -13.82
CA LEU A 27 -86.43 -31.81 -13.88
C LEU A 27 -86.82 -31.06 -12.59
N GLY A 28 -87.25 -29.79 -12.60
CA GLY A 28 -87.51 -28.87 -13.70
C GLY A 28 -88.29 -27.63 -13.20
N LYS A 29 -88.00 -26.50 -13.86
CA LYS A 29 -88.88 -25.34 -14.17
C LYS A 29 -89.72 -24.63 -13.09
N ARG A 30 -89.41 -23.33 -12.97
CA ARG A 30 -90.28 -22.12 -13.08
C ARG A 30 -91.67 -22.15 -12.40
N TYR A 31 -91.99 -21.10 -11.64
CA TYR A 31 -92.77 -19.94 -12.11
C TYR A 31 -93.29 -19.06 -10.95
N LEU A 32 -93.44 -17.77 -11.28
CA LEU A 32 -94.50 -16.84 -10.91
C LEU A 32 -94.51 -16.14 -9.54
N CYS A 33 -94.32 -14.83 -9.66
CA CYS A 33 -94.64 -13.74 -8.75
C CYS A 33 -96.16 -13.48 -8.71
N ARG A 34 -96.75 -13.18 -7.54
CA ARG A 34 -97.89 -12.24 -7.45
C ARG A 34 -97.95 -11.52 -6.09
N SER A 35 -98.22 -10.23 -6.23
CA SER A 35 -98.27 -9.13 -5.28
C SER A 35 -99.50 -9.13 -4.37
N ILE A 36 -99.35 -8.66 -3.12
CA ILE A 36 -100.40 -7.97 -2.36
C ILE A 36 -99.80 -6.65 -1.83
N LYS A 37 -100.35 -5.54 -2.34
CA LYS A 37 -100.12 -4.16 -1.91
C LYS A 37 -100.80 -3.90 -0.57
N VAL A 38 -100.07 -3.35 0.40
CA VAL A 38 -100.61 -2.51 1.48
C VAL A 38 -99.89 -1.17 1.40
N CYS A 39 -100.65 -0.11 1.18
CA CYS A 39 -100.14 1.25 1.04
C CYS A 39 -100.12 1.92 2.43
N MET A 40 -98.93 2.18 2.98
CA MET A 40 -98.75 2.93 4.21
C MET A 40 -98.47 4.40 3.83
N LYS A 41 -99.34 5.33 4.24
CA LYS A 41 -99.13 6.77 4.04
C LYS A 41 -97.96 7.23 4.92
N THR A 42 -96.89 7.71 4.31
CA THR A 42 -95.68 8.19 5.00
C THR A 42 -95.85 9.63 5.47
N ASP A 43 -95.86 9.86 6.78
CA ASP A 43 -95.88 11.20 7.37
C ASP A 43 -94.56 11.96 7.12
N LYS A 44 -94.66 13.25 6.81
CA LYS A 44 -93.52 14.12 6.46
C LYS A 44 -92.44 14.17 7.54
N ASN A 45 -92.82 14.05 8.82
CA ASN A 45 -91.89 14.06 9.94
C ASN A 45 -91.06 12.77 10.02
N THR A 46 -91.61 11.63 9.57
CA THR A 46 -90.90 10.35 9.48
C THR A 46 -89.83 10.39 8.39
N VAL A 47 -90.12 11.03 7.25
CA VAL A 47 -89.17 11.19 6.14
C VAL A 47 -88.00 12.10 6.54
N ILE A 48 -88.27 13.21 7.24
CA ILE A 48 -87.22 14.11 7.76
C ILE A 48 -86.31 13.38 8.75
N GLY A 49 -86.89 12.52 9.61
CA GLY A 49 -86.12 11.67 10.53
C GLY A 49 -85.15 10.73 9.81
N PHE A 50 -85.59 10.06 8.73
CA PHE A 50 -84.72 9.18 7.94
C PHE A 50 -83.61 9.93 7.19
N VAL A 51 -83.88 11.14 6.70
CA VAL A 51 -82.86 11.96 6.01
C VAL A 51 -81.78 12.43 7.00
N LEU A 52 -82.17 12.87 8.20
CA LEU A 52 -81.23 13.27 9.25
C LEU A 52 -80.36 12.09 9.72
N LEU A 53 -80.95 10.91 9.87
CA LEU A 53 -80.22 9.68 10.22
C LEU A 53 -79.22 9.28 9.12
N GLY A 54 -79.61 9.43 7.85
CA GLY A 54 -78.74 9.19 6.70
C GLY A 54 -77.54 10.14 6.64
N ILE A 55 -77.74 11.43 6.89
CA ILE A 55 -76.66 12.43 6.93
C ILE A 55 -75.71 12.17 8.10
N LEU A 56 -76.24 11.82 9.27
CA LEU A 56 -75.44 11.52 10.45
C LEU A 56 -74.60 10.23 10.26
N MET A 57 -75.17 9.20 9.64
CA MET A 57 -74.41 7.99 9.26
C MET A 57 -73.32 8.29 8.24
N PHE A 58 -73.59 9.14 7.24
CA PHE A 58 -72.60 9.47 6.21
C PHE A 58 -71.42 10.24 6.78
N LEU A 59 -71.68 11.24 7.64
CA LEU A 59 -70.63 11.99 8.33
C LEU A 59 -69.81 11.11 9.27
N TYR A 60 -70.47 10.20 10.01
CA TYR A 60 -69.78 9.25 10.87
C TYR A 60 -68.90 8.28 10.06
N PHE A 61 -69.41 7.75 8.95
CA PHE A 61 -68.67 6.83 8.08
C PHE A 61 -67.49 7.51 7.38
N TRP A 62 -67.65 8.75 6.95
CA TRP A 62 -66.54 9.52 6.36
C TRP A 62 -65.45 9.82 7.39
N TYR A 63 -65.83 10.23 8.60
CA TYR A 63 -64.88 10.49 9.69
C TYR A 63 -64.12 9.23 10.13
N THR A 64 -64.81 8.10 10.26
CA THR A 64 -64.19 6.81 10.64
C THR A 64 -63.34 6.20 9.53
N SER A 65 -63.69 6.39 8.25
CA SER A 65 -62.89 5.93 7.11
C SER A 65 -61.52 6.64 7.03
N GLN A 66 -61.46 7.93 7.33
CA GLN A 66 -60.19 8.68 7.40
C GLN A 66 -59.28 8.17 8.53
N GLN A 67 -59.83 7.89 9.73
CA GLN A 67 -59.03 7.39 10.85
C GLN A 67 -58.46 5.98 10.62
N GLN A 68 -59.21 5.10 9.96
CA GLN A 68 -58.76 3.73 9.66
C GLN A 68 -57.53 3.71 8.75
N ASN A 69 -57.48 4.56 7.72
CA ASN A 69 -56.36 4.61 6.77
C ASN A 69 -55.04 5.06 7.44
N ALA A 70 -55.10 6.03 8.36
CA ALA A 70 -53.93 6.48 9.11
C ALA A 70 -53.34 5.39 10.03
N ILE A 71 -54.20 4.58 10.66
CA ILE A 71 -53.77 3.47 11.53
C ILE A 71 -53.14 2.34 10.72
N ILE A 72 -53.68 2.03 9.54
CA ILE A 72 -53.13 1.01 8.64
C ILE A 72 -51.75 1.43 8.12
N GLU A 73 -51.56 2.71 7.81
CA GLU A 73 -50.27 3.22 7.34
C GLU A 73 -49.22 3.23 8.47
N MET A 74 -49.60 3.57 9.71
CA MET A 74 -48.71 3.47 10.87
C MET A 74 -48.30 2.03 11.16
N LYS A 75 -49.24 1.07 11.14
CA LYS A 75 -48.92 -0.36 11.30
C LYS A 75 -47.96 -0.85 10.20
N LYS A 76 -48.17 -0.42 8.95
CA LYS A 76 -47.29 -0.80 7.84
C LYS A 76 -45.88 -0.22 7.98
N ARG A 77 -45.75 1.03 8.47
CA ARG A 77 -44.45 1.64 8.76
C ARG A 77 -43.73 0.96 9.94
N GLU A 78 -44.45 0.49 10.94
CA GLU A 78 -43.89 -0.30 12.04
C GLU A 78 -43.39 -1.67 11.55
N GLU A 79 -44.18 -2.39 10.75
CA GLU A 79 -43.79 -3.67 10.14
C GLU A 79 -42.59 -3.53 9.17
N ASP A 80 -42.58 -2.46 8.36
CA ASP A 80 -41.46 -2.15 7.46
C ASP A 80 -40.19 -1.75 8.24
N SER A 81 -40.33 -1.11 9.40
CA SER A 81 -39.20 -0.77 10.27
C SER A 81 -38.66 -2.01 10.98
N LEU A 82 -39.54 -2.89 11.48
CA LEU A 82 -39.17 -4.14 12.13
C LEU A 82 -38.49 -5.11 11.15
N SER A 83 -38.99 -5.21 9.91
CA SER A 83 -38.40 -6.05 8.86
C SER A 83 -37.04 -5.51 8.38
N LYS A 84 -36.85 -4.18 8.28
CA LYS A 84 -35.55 -3.57 7.96
C LYS A 84 -34.53 -3.79 9.07
N VAL A 85 -34.93 -3.70 10.34
CA VAL A 85 -34.05 -4.01 11.49
C VAL A 85 -33.71 -5.51 11.54
N ALA A 86 -34.67 -6.39 11.26
CA ALA A 86 -34.44 -7.83 11.17
C ALA A 86 -33.50 -8.20 10.00
N ALA A 87 -33.68 -7.59 8.82
CA ALA A 87 -32.81 -7.77 7.66
C ALA A 87 -31.40 -7.19 7.86
N ALA A 88 -31.28 -6.06 8.57
CA ALA A 88 -29.98 -5.50 8.96
C ALA A 88 -29.26 -6.40 9.98
N ARG A 89 -29.99 -6.97 10.95
CA ARG A 89 -29.45 -7.98 11.89
C ARG A 89 -29.02 -9.26 11.18
N MET A 90 -29.81 -9.77 10.23
CA MET A 90 -29.43 -10.94 9.41
C MET A 90 -28.20 -10.66 8.52
N LYS A 91 -28.12 -9.50 7.86
CA LYS A 91 -26.94 -9.12 7.06
C LYS A 91 -25.67 -8.96 7.91
N LEU A 92 -25.77 -8.44 9.13
CA LEU A 92 -24.64 -8.32 10.05
C LEU A 92 -24.16 -9.70 10.53
N VAL A 93 -25.07 -10.62 10.86
CA VAL A 93 -24.73 -11.99 11.28
C VAL A 93 -24.10 -12.78 10.13
N ASP A 94 -24.62 -12.66 8.92
CA ASP A 94 -24.09 -13.35 7.73
C ASP A 94 -22.74 -12.77 7.30
N THR A 95 -22.54 -11.44 7.37
CA THR A 95 -21.24 -10.83 7.06
C THR A 95 -20.16 -11.23 8.08
N VAL A 96 -20.50 -11.37 9.36
CA VAL A 96 -19.58 -11.84 10.39
C VAL A 96 -19.31 -13.34 10.25
N ALA A 97 -20.33 -14.15 9.95
CA ALA A 97 -20.17 -15.58 9.69
C ALA A 97 -19.33 -15.86 8.42
N LEU A 98 -19.58 -15.14 7.32
CA LEU A 98 -18.79 -15.20 6.08
C LEU A 98 -17.35 -14.72 6.28
N LYS A 99 -17.13 -13.68 7.09
CA LYS A 99 -15.78 -13.23 7.45
C LYS A 99 -15.06 -14.28 8.29
N THR A 100 -15.75 -14.91 9.23
CA THR A 100 -15.17 -15.97 10.09
C THR A 100 -14.88 -17.24 9.29
N ASP A 101 -15.78 -17.64 8.39
CA ASP A 101 -15.60 -18.80 7.50
C ASP A 101 -14.49 -18.55 6.46
N SER A 102 -14.39 -17.33 5.92
CA SER A 102 -13.29 -16.93 5.05
C SER A 102 -11.96 -16.92 5.79
N LEU A 103 -11.88 -16.39 7.02
CA LEU A 103 -10.68 -16.42 7.84
C LEU A 103 -10.26 -17.85 8.22
N LYS A 104 -11.21 -18.76 8.44
CA LYS A 104 -10.95 -20.18 8.72
C LYS A 104 -10.44 -20.92 7.49
N ARG A 105 -11.06 -20.74 6.32
CA ARG A 105 -10.58 -21.31 5.05
C ARG A 105 -9.19 -20.79 4.69
N ASP A 106 -8.97 -19.49 4.83
CA ASP A 106 -7.69 -18.83 4.57
C ASP A 106 -6.60 -19.33 5.53
N SER A 107 -6.94 -19.58 6.80
CA SER A 107 -6.03 -20.21 7.77
C SER A 107 -5.71 -21.66 7.41
N ALA A 108 -6.71 -22.45 6.98
CA ALA A 108 -6.49 -23.84 6.57
C ALA A 108 -5.61 -23.96 5.31
N VAL A 109 -5.80 -23.06 4.34
CA VAL A 109 -4.94 -22.97 3.14
C VAL A 109 -3.52 -22.57 3.51
N ARG A 110 -3.34 -21.58 4.39
CA ARG A 110 -2.00 -21.20 4.90
C ARG A 110 -1.28 -22.35 5.59
N VAL A 111 -1.99 -23.09 6.47
CA VAL A 111 -1.42 -24.25 7.17
C VAL A 111 -1.00 -25.34 6.19
N ALA A 112 -1.81 -25.60 5.15
CA ALA A 112 -1.47 -26.58 4.12
C ALA A 112 -0.24 -26.18 3.29
N VAL A 113 -0.06 -24.90 2.98
CA VAL A 113 1.08 -24.38 2.20
C VAL A 113 2.36 -24.28 3.06
N ALA A 114 2.21 -23.99 4.36
CA ALA A 114 3.33 -23.88 5.28
C ALA A 114 4.06 -25.21 5.55
N GLY A 115 3.50 -26.35 5.15
CA GLY A 115 4.16 -27.66 5.24
C GLY A 115 4.70 -27.94 6.64
N ASN A 116 6.01 -28.13 6.78
CA ASN A 116 6.65 -28.39 8.08
C ASN A 116 6.67 -27.18 9.05
N PHE A 117 6.14 -26.02 8.64
CA PHE A 117 6.07 -24.77 9.42
C PHE A 117 4.63 -24.41 9.85
N THR A 118 3.78 -25.41 10.10
CA THR A 118 2.36 -25.19 10.43
C THR A 118 2.12 -24.18 11.55
N ASP A 119 2.96 -24.20 12.60
CA ASP A 119 2.84 -23.30 13.76
C ASP A 119 3.14 -21.84 13.39
N ALA A 120 3.99 -21.64 12.39
CA ALA A 120 4.29 -20.31 11.86
C ALA A 120 3.25 -19.81 10.84
N ALA A 121 2.32 -20.65 10.38
CA ALA A 121 1.26 -20.24 9.46
C ALA A 121 0.11 -19.50 10.16
N VAL A 122 -0.01 -19.67 11.48
CA VAL A 122 -1.10 -19.15 12.31
C VAL A 122 -0.49 -18.34 13.44
N GLY A 123 -0.44 -17.02 13.25
CA GLY A 123 0.08 -16.09 14.25
C GLY A 123 -0.64 -14.75 14.21
N GLN A 124 -0.44 -13.95 15.24
CA GLN A 124 -0.80 -12.53 15.25
C GLN A 124 0.44 -11.71 14.91
N GLU A 125 0.22 -10.65 14.14
CA GLU A 125 1.28 -9.69 13.83
C GLU A 125 1.65 -8.91 15.11
N GLN A 126 2.92 -8.94 15.45
CA GLN A 126 3.52 -8.24 16.58
C GLN A 126 4.66 -7.37 16.06
N GLU A 127 4.73 -6.17 16.60
CA GLU A 127 5.77 -5.21 16.25
C GLU A 127 6.80 -5.08 17.37
N THR A 128 8.06 -4.93 17.00
CA THR A 128 9.15 -4.67 17.94
C THR A 128 10.03 -3.57 17.36
N ALA A 129 10.38 -2.60 18.18
CA ALA A 129 11.19 -1.47 17.73
C ALA A 129 12.59 -1.53 18.36
N ILE A 130 13.60 -1.17 17.57
CA ILE A 130 14.94 -0.83 18.06
C ILE A 130 15.23 0.62 17.67
N GLU A 131 15.98 1.33 18.50
CA GLU A 131 16.23 2.75 18.26
C GLU A 131 17.61 3.20 18.72
N ASN A 132 18.19 4.15 18.00
CA ASN A 132 19.38 4.90 18.40
C ASN A 132 19.07 6.41 18.36
N GLU A 133 20.10 7.26 18.37
CA GLU A 133 19.97 8.72 18.34
C GLU A 133 19.42 9.25 17.01
N LEU A 134 19.64 8.53 15.90
CA LEU A 134 19.34 8.97 14.55
C LEU A 134 18.05 8.37 13.99
N VAL A 135 17.77 7.10 14.29
CA VAL A 135 16.67 6.32 13.71
C VAL A 135 15.92 5.48 14.74
N LYS A 136 14.65 5.23 14.45
CA LYS A 136 13.82 4.21 15.10
C LYS A 136 13.33 3.24 14.03
N VAL A 137 13.71 1.98 14.15
CA VAL A 137 13.36 0.92 13.20
C VAL A 137 12.30 0.03 13.83
N ASN A 138 11.13 -0.04 13.21
CA ASN A 138 10.05 -0.93 13.63
C ASN A 138 10.10 -2.20 12.77
N PHE A 139 10.13 -3.35 13.41
CA PHE A 139 10.09 -4.67 12.79
C PHE A 139 8.74 -5.33 13.04
N THR A 140 8.37 -6.24 12.15
CA THR A 140 7.20 -7.10 12.28
C THR A 140 7.63 -8.56 12.31
N ASN A 141 7.00 -9.35 13.19
CA ASN A 141 7.21 -10.79 13.25
C ASN A 141 6.69 -11.51 11.99
N LYS A 142 5.76 -10.91 11.24
CA LYS A 142 5.26 -11.45 9.97
C LYS A 142 6.29 -11.23 8.86
N GLY A 143 6.91 -12.32 8.41
CA GLY A 143 8.07 -12.30 7.53
C GLY A 143 9.38 -11.89 8.19
N GLY A 144 9.38 -11.59 9.50
CA GLY A 144 10.57 -11.19 10.25
C GLY A 144 11.31 -10.03 9.57
N GLN A 145 10.61 -8.95 9.23
CA GLN A 145 11.12 -7.90 8.33
C GLN A 145 10.96 -6.49 8.91
N ILE A 146 11.64 -5.52 8.30
CA ILE A 146 11.45 -4.09 8.62
C ILE A 146 10.07 -3.67 8.14
N LYS A 147 9.29 -3.06 9.03
CA LYS A 147 7.98 -2.47 8.74
C LYS A 147 8.05 -0.98 8.45
N SER A 148 8.89 -0.25 9.17
CA SER A 148 9.13 1.19 8.94
C SER A 148 10.41 1.67 9.61
N VAL A 149 10.99 2.73 9.06
CA VAL A 149 12.15 3.42 9.63
C VAL A 149 11.81 4.89 9.80
N VAL A 150 11.85 5.38 11.04
CA VAL A 150 11.63 6.79 11.36
C VAL A 150 12.99 7.47 11.52
N LEU A 151 13.24 8.54 10.77
CA LEU A 151 14.45 9.36 10.91
C LEU A 151 14.19 10.49 11.91
N LYS A 152 14.89 10.48 13.05
CA LYS A 152 14.62 11.36 14.21
C LYS A 152 15.01 12.82 13.98
N ASN A 153 15.96 13.07 13.09
CA ASN A 153 16.51 14.40 12.82
C ASN A 153 15.86 15.13 11.65
N TYR A 154 14.94 14.48 10.93
CA TYR A 154 14.36 15.03 9.70
C TYR A 154 12.85 15.13 9.79
N LYS A 155 12.31 16.21 9.22
CA LYS A 155 10.87 16.45 9.16
C LYS A 155 10.42 16.61 7.72
N ASP A 156 9.22 16.13 7.43
CA ASP A 156 8.55 16.26 6.14
C ASP A 156 7.97 17.67 5.95
N ALA A 157 7.36 17.91 4.78
CA ALA A 157 6.68 19.16 4.45
C ALA A 157 5.53 19.53 5.41
N ASN A 158 4.99 18.57 6.17
CA ASN A 158 3.93 18.75 7.16
C ASN A 158 4.46 18.89 8.60
N ASN A 159 5.78 19.01 8.78
CA ASN A 159 6.45 19.11 10.07
C ASN A 159 6.31 17.84 10.94
N GLN A 160 6.06 16.68 10.31
CA GLN A 160 6.08 15.35 10.92
C GLN A 160 7.44 14.69 10.71
N LEU A 161 7.83 13.73 11.56
CA LEU A 161 9.09 13.01 11.35
C LEU A 161 9.05 12.22 10.03
N VAL A 162 10.17 12.22 9.30
CA VAL A 162 10.28 11.46 8.05
C VAL A 162 10.21 9.97 8.36
N VAL A 163 9.28 9.27 7.70
CA VAL A 163 9.11 7.81 7.80
C VAL A 163 9.38 7.17 6.45
N LEU A 164 10.41 6.34 6.40
CA LEU A 164 10.81 5.58 5.22
C LEU A 164 10.41 4.11 5.37
N SER A 165 10.40 3.40 4.25
CA SER A 165 10.15 1.96 4.15
C SER A 165 8.81 1.46 4.70
N ASN A 166 7.81 2.34 4.91
CA ASN A 166 6.51 1.97 5.47
C ASN A 166 5.70 0.99 4.62
N ASN A 167 5.88 1.07 3.30
CA ASN A 167 5.26 0.23 2.29
C ASN A 167 6.36 -0.55 1.54
N SER A 168 7.34 -1.04 2.30
CA SER A 168 8.40 -1.89 1.78
C SER A 168 8.26 -3.29 2.34
N SER A 169 8.68 -4.27 1.56
CA SER A 169 8.66 -5.66 1.97
C SER A 169 9.84 -6.42 1.38
N ILE A 170 10.22 -7.47 2.09
CA ILE A 170 11.19 -8.45 1.64
C ILE A 170 10.55 -9.83 1.67
N SER A 171 10.68 -10.55 0.57
CA SER A 171 10.08 -11.88 0.42
C SER A 171 11.02 -12.79 -0.35
N TYR A 172 11.08 -14.05 0.06
CA TYR A 172 11.73 -15.12 -0.68
C TYR A 172 10.97 -16.41 -0.40
N ALA A 173 11.03 -17.33 -1.36
CA ALA A 173 10.40 -18.64 -1.25
C ALA A 173 11.31 -19.62 -0.50
N ILE A 174 10.70 -20.46 0.32
CA ILE A 174 11.34 -21.58 1.01
C ILE A 174 10.55 -22.85 0.72
N ASN A 175 11.26 -23.96 0.54
CA ASN A 175 10.64 -25.27 0.39
C ASN A 175 10.14 -25.74 1.76
N THR A 176 8.84 -25.94 1.88
CA THR A 176 8.18 -26.33 3.13
C THR A 176 7.94 -27.83 3.23
N ALA A 177 7.84 -28.51 2.08
CA ALA A 177 7.71 -29.96 1.93
C ALA A 177 8.06 -30.36 0.47
N PRO A 178 8.17 -31.66 0.12
CA PRO A 178 8.44 -32.09 -1.24
C PRO A 178 7.43 -31.50 -2.24
N ALA A 179 7.93 -30.82 -3.27
CA ALA A 179 7.14 -30.10 -4.28
C ALA A 179 6.20 -29.00 -3.72
N GLN A 180 6.44 -28.53 -2.49
CA GLN A 180 5.69 -27.43 -1.87
C GLN A 180 6.65 -26.32 -1.42
N SER A 181 6.24 -25.08 -1.64
CA SER A 181 6.96 -23.90 -1.19
C SER A 181 6.01 -22.86 -0.61
N ALA A 182 6.50 -22.09 0.34
CA ALA A 182 5.83 -20.94 0.90
C ALA A 182 6.75 -19.72 0.83
N THR A 183 6.17 -18.53 0.80
CA THR A 183 6.94 -17.30 0.91
C THR A 183 6.96 -16.82 2.36
N ILE A 184 8.09 -16.25 2.79
CA ILE A 184 8.26 -15.84 4.19
C ILE A 184 7.29 -14.75 4.64
N ASP A 185 6.78 -13.91 3.73
CA ASP A 185 5.81 -12.85 4.05
C ASP A 185 4.48 -13.38 4.60
N ASN A 186 4.18 -14.66 4.39
CA ASN A 186 3.00 -15.33 4.92
C ASN A 186 3.25 -16.11 6.21
N LEU A 187 4.49 -16.13 6.70
CA LEU A 187 4.91 -16.88 7.89
C LEU A 187 5.19 -15.93 9.05
N TYR A 188 4.80 -16.34 10.25
CA TYR A 188 5.04 -15.63 11.49
C TYR A 188 6.29 -16.21 12.17
N PHE A 189 7.30 -15.36 12.33
CA PHE A 189 8.51 -15.70 13.05
C PHE A 189 8.29 -15.51 14.54
N THR A 190 8.95 -16.31 15.36
CA THR A 190 9.00 -16.10 16.81
C THR A 190 9.99 -14.98 17.13
N PRO A 191 9.56 -13.86 17.72
CA PRO A 191 10.47 -12.80 18.16
C PRO A 191 11.32 -13.28 19.34
N GLY A 192 12.63 -13.10 19.25
CA GLY A 192 13.56 -13.22 20.35
C GLY A 192 13.60 -11.96 21.21
N ALA A 193 14.31 -12.03 22.33
CA ALA A 193 14.53 -10.87 23.19
C ALA A 193 15.45 -9.83 22.53
N LEU A 194 15.12 -8.55 22.70
CA LEU A 194 16.02 -7.45 22.35
C LEU A 194 17.26 -7.52 23.25
N THR A 195 18.44 -7.63 22.64
CA THR A 195 19.69 -7.67 23.38
C THR A 195 20.46 -6.38 23.14
N LYS A 196 20.89 -5.73 24.23
CA LYS A 196 21.82 -4.59 24.17
C LYS A 196 23.22 -5.10 24.41
N ASN A 197 24.09 -4.97 23.42
CA ASN A 197 25.47 -5.39 23.49
C ASN A 197 26.31 -4.36 24.26
N ALA A 198 27.48 -4.78 24.75
CA ALA A 198 28.38 -3.92 25.52
C ALA A 198 28.94 -2.73 24.73
N ASP A 199 28.95 -2.83 23.40
CA ASP A 199 29.33 -1.75 22.46
C ASP A 199 28.20 -0.72 22.22
N GLY A 200 27.05 -0.89 22.87
CA GLY A 200 25.86 -0.06 22.69
C GLY A 200 24.99 -0.46 21.49
N SER A 201 25.40 -1.45 20.69
CA SER A 201 24.57 -1.95 19.60
C SER A 201 23.37 -2.75 20.11
N GLN A 202 22.29 -2.72 19.35
CA GLN A 202 21.05 -3.46 19.65
C GLN A 202 20.86 -4.56 18.62
N THR A 203 20.55 -5.77 19.09
CA THR A 203 20.26 -6.92 18.24
C THR A 203 18.89 -7.49 18.53
N LEU A 204 18.20 -7.86 17.44
CA LEU A 204 16.87 -8.44 17.47
C LEU A 204 16.85 -9.64 16.53
N ARG A 205 16.48 -10.81 17.06
CA ARG A 205 16.44 -12.05 16.29
C ARG A 205 15.00 -12.53 16.13
N TYR A 206 14.61 -12.83 14.91
CA TYR A 206 13.37 -13.52 14.58
C TYR A 206 13.71 -14.93 14.11
N THR A 207 13.07 -15.94 14.70
CA THR A 207 13.34 -17.35 14.38
C THR A 207 12.08 -18.01 13.86
N LEU A 208 12.20 -18.68 12.73
CA LEU A 208 11.20 -19.56 12.15
C LEU A 208 11.72 -20.99 12.30
N SER A 209 11.02 -21.84 13.03
CA SER A 209 11.40 -23.23 13.28
C SER A 209 10.39 -24.17 12.63
N ALA A 210 10.88 -25.21 11.96
CA ALA A 210 10.07 -26.31 11.44
C ALA A 210 10.09 -27.51 12.37
N ALA A 211 9.04 -28.33 12.30
CA ALA A 211 8.93 -29.57 13.09
C ALA A 211 10.03 -30.60 12.79
N ASN A 212 10.66 -30.51 11.62
CA ASN A 212 11.74 -31.39 11.17
C ASN A 212 13.16 -30.92 11.61
N GLY A 213 13.25 -29.89 12.44
CA GLY A 213 14.52 -29.33 12.95
C GLY A 213 15.19 -28.28 12.04
N GLN A 214 14.61 -27.98 10.88
CA GLN A 214 15.06 -26.86 10.05
C GLN A 214 14.69 -25.53 10.71
N SER A 215 15.50 -24.50 10.47
CA SER A 215 15.22 -23.17 11.02
C SER A 215 15.76 -22.06 10.14
N ILE A 216 15.05 -20.93 10.13
CA ILE A 216 15.48 -19.70 9.48
C ILE A 216 15.53 -18.61 10.54
N THR A 217 16.63 -17.88 10.60
CA THR A 217 16.83 -16.79 11.56
C THR A 217 17.11 -15.50 10.81
N HIS A 218 16.30 -14.48 11.06
CA HIS A 218 16.60 -13.10 10.68
C HIS A 218 17.15 -12.38 11.90
N GLU A 219 18.42 -12.02 11.89
CA GLU A 219 19.04 -11.25 12.94
C GLU A 219 19.33 -9.84 12.45
N PHE A 220 18.67 -8.85 13.07
CA PHE A 220 18.87 -7.44 12.80
C PHE A 220 19.77 -6.82 13.86
N SER A 221 20.65 -5.92 13.43
CA SER A 221 21.54 -5.17 14.32
C SER A 221 21.53 -3.68 13.98
N LEU A 222 21.53 -2.84 15.00
CA LEU A 222 21.64 -1.38 14.86
C LEU A 222 22.74 -0.87 15.79
N GLN A 223 23.74 -0.21 15.20
CA GLN A 223 24.81 0.44 15.94
C GLN A 223 24.40 1.84 16.43
N PRO A 224 25.02 2.37 17.50
CA PRO A 224 24.86 3.76 17.90
C PRO A 224 25.22 4.71 16.75
N ASN A 225 24.50 5.83 16.63
CA ASN A 225 24.77 6.87 15.62
C ASN A 225 24.91 6.37 14.16
N SER A 226 24.16 5.34 13.76
CA SER A 226 24.22 4.77 12.40
C SER A 226 22.84 4.68 11.75
N TYR A 227 22.79 4.94 10.44
CA TYR A 227 21.64 4.67 9.56
C TYR A 227 21.68 3.27 8.92
N LYS A 228 22.78 2.52 9.14
CA LYS A 228 23.00 1.18 8.62
C LYS A 228 22.42 0.15 9.58
N ILE A 229 21.50 -0.66 9.07
CA ILE A 229 20.85 -1.76 9.77
C ILE A 229 21.47 -3.05 9.24
N GLY A 230 22.26 -3.74 10.06
CA GLY A 230 22.80 -5.04 9.68
C GLY A 230 21.68 -6.08 9.69
N TRP A 231 21.64 -6.94 8.68
CA TRP A 231 20.69 -8.04 8.56
C TRP A 231 21.42 -9.34 8.22
N LYS A 232 21.43 -10.28 9.16
CA LYS A 232 22.06 -11.58 8.99
C LYS A 232 20.99 -12.64 8.83
N LEU A 233 20.96 -13.26 7.66
CA LEU A 233 20.06 -14.36 7.32
C LEU A 233 20.75 -15.70 7.59
N GLY A 234 20.36 -16.36 8.68
CA GLY A 234 20.80 -17.71 9.00
C GLY A 234 19.79 -18.73 8.53
N MET A 235 20.25 -19.83 7.93
CA MET A 235 19.41 -20.98 7.61
C MET A 235 20.09 -22.28 8.05
N ASN A 236 19.36 -23.08 8.82
CA ASN A 236 19.72 -24.46 9.15
C ASN A 236 18.85 -25.41 8.32
N GLY A 237 19.49 -26.29 7.55
CA GLY A 237 18.87 -27.08 6.49
C GLY A 237 18.75 -26.35 5.15
N ALA A 238 19.68 -25.44 4.84
CA ALA A 238 19.60 -24.59 3.64
C ALA A 238 19.51 -25.39 2.32
N ALA A 239 20.20 -26.52 2.23
CA ALA A 239 20.17 -27.40 1.06
C ALA A 239 18.77 -27.98 0.75
N GLN A 240 17.92 -28.08 1.77
CA GLN A 240 16.54 -28.54 1.62
C GLN A 240 15.56 -27.37 1.50
N LEU A 241 15.82 -26.27 2.21
CA LEU A 241 14.97 -25.07 2.20
C LEU A 241 15.06 -24.29 0.88
N LEU A 242 16.18 -24.36 0.17
CA LEU A 242 16.43 -23.64 -1.08
C LEU A 242 16.59 -24.60 -2.25
N THR A 243 15.92 -24.29 -3.35
CA THR A 243 16.11 -25.00 -4.62
C THR A 243 17.41 -24.55 -5.28
N ASN A 244 18.24 -25.50 -5.72
CA ASN A 244 19.53 -25.25 -6.39
C ASN A 244 20.53 -24.41 -5.57
N ASN A 245 20.41 -24.39 -4.23
CA ASN A 245 21.21 -23.55 -3.35
C ASN A 245 21.20 -22.07 -3.78
N ALA A 246 20.05 -21.59 -4.25
CA ALA A 246 19.87 -20.21 -4.68
C ALA A 246 18.81 -19.52 -3.80
N LEU A 247 19.20 -18.41 -3.19
CA LEU A 247 18.28 -17.50 -2.51
C LEU A 247 17.73 -16.50 -3.54
N ASN A 248 16.43 -16.57 -3.81
CA ASN A 248 15.73 -15.63 -4.69
C ASN A 248 14.99 -14.60 -3.85
N LEU A 249 15.61 -13.43 -3.68
CA LEU A 249 15.13 -12.34 -2.86
C LEU A 249 14.31 -11.36 -3.70
N ASN A 250 13.08 -11.09 -3.27
CA ASN A 250 12.25 -10.01 -3.80
C ASN A 250 12.19 -8.90 -2.77
N TRP A 251 12.74 -7.75 -3.12
CA TRP A 251 12.69 -6.55 -2.30
C TRP A 251 11.85 -5.49 -3.00
N THR A 252 10.73 -5.12 -2.38
CA THR A 252 9.81 -4.11 -2.90
C THR A 252 9.84 -2.88 -2.02
N VAL A 253 9.96 -1.70 -2.63
CA VAL A 253 9.95 -0.40 -1.95
C VAL A 253 8.98 0.52 -2.67
N ALA A 254 7.90 0.90 -2.00
CA ALA A 254 7.05 2.00 -2.44
C ALA A 254 7.49 3.30 -1.77
N THR A 255 7.87 4.27 -2.60
CA THR A 255 8.28 5.61 -2.18
C THR A 255 7.08 6.54 -2.06
N GLN A 256 7.09 7.38 -1.03
CA GLN A 256 6.04 8.34 -0.75
C GLN A 256 6.59 9.77 -0.73
N GLN A 257 5.73 10.72 -1.05
CA GLN A 257 6.01 12.15 -1.06
C GLN A 257 6.43 12.62 0.33
N MET A 258 7.61 13.23 0.41
CA MET A 258 8.15 13.84 1.65
C MET A 258 8.17 15.36 1.58
N GLU A 259 8.30 15.91 0.38
CA GLU A 259 8.38 17.33 0.08
C GLU A 259 7.04 17.89 -0.42
N ARG A 260 6.98 19.21 -0.66
CA ARG A 260 5.75 19.88 -1.07
C ARG A 260 5.24 19.45 -2.45
N THR A 261 6.13 19.05 -3.35
CA THR A 261 5.81 18.83 -4.76
C THR A 261 6.14 17.39 -5.17
N SER A 262 5.13 16.53 -5.18
CA SER A 262 5.27 15.13 -5.63
C SER A 262 5.79 15.00 -7.06
N GLN A 263 5.38 15.88 -7.97
CA GLN A 263 5.83 15.85 -9.36
C GLN A 263 7.35 16.04 -9.49
N TYR A 264 7.91 16.98 -8.75
CA TYR A 264 9.35 17.23 -8.76
C TYR A 264 10.11 16.08 -8.10
N GLU A 265 9.65 15.61 -6.94
CA GLU A 265 10.23 14.44 -6.29
C GLU A 265 10.26 13.21 -7.21
N ARG A 266 9.19 12.94 -7.97
CA ARG A 266 9.14 11.85 -8.94
C ARG A 266 10.16 12.00 -10.07
N GLN A 267 10.44 13.23 -10.50
CA GLN A 267 11.40 13.50 -11.57
C GLN A 267 12.85 13.29 -11.10
N VAL A 268 13.15 13.63 -9.86
CA VAL A 268 14.50 13.47 -9.28
C VAL A 268 14.73 12.08 -8.69
N SER A 269 13.66 11.34 -8.38
CA SER A 269 13.75 9.96 -7.88
C SER A 269 14.27 9.03 -8.97
N ASN A 270 15.18 8.15 -8.60
CA ASN A 270 15.83 7.20 -9.50
C ASN A 270 16.21 5.93 -8.74
N ILE A 271 16.59 4.89 -9.48
CA ILE A 271 17.23 3.70 -8.89
C ILE A 271 18.71 3.80 -9.19
N CYS A 272 19.54 3.72 -8.15
CA CYS A 272 20.98 3.58 -8.29
C CYS A 272 21.38 2.17 -7.90
N PHE A 273 22.44 1.63 -8.47
CA PHE A 273 22.95 0.31 -8.10
C PHE A 273 24.46 0.26 -8.35
N SER A 274 25.09 -0.76 -7.75
CA SER A 274 26.46 -1.11 -8.12
C SER A 274 26.49 -2.50 -8.73
N GLU A 275 27.05 -2.58 -9.92
CA GLU A 275 27.24 -3.79 -10.70
C GLU A 275 28.73 -3.90 -11.06
N ASP A 276 29.35 -5.03 -10.73
CA ASP A 276 30.80 -5.25 -10.92
C ASP A 276 31.69 -4.21 -10.23
N ASN A 277 31.24 -3.69 -9.08
CA ASN A 277 31.87 -2.59 -8.34
C ASN A 277 31.91 -1.25 -9.09
N GLU A 278 31.11 -1.10 -10.14
CA GLU A 278 30.89 0.16 -10.82
C GLU A 278 29.50 0.69 -10.47
N PHE A 279 29.38 2.02 -10.35
CA PHE A 279 28.10 2.68 -10.12
C PHE A 279 27.35 2.88 -11.43
N ASP A 280 26.07 2.55 -11.43
CA ASP A 280 25.14 2.93 -12.49
C ASP A 280 23.75 3.26 -11.92
N TYR A 281 22.87 3.81 -12.76
CA TYR A 281 21.55 4.26 -12.36
C TYR A 281 20.53 4.22 -13.50
N ILE A 282 19.26 4.04 -13.15
CA ILE A 282 18.13 4.23 -14.04
C ILE A 282 17.21 5.34 -13.53
N SER A 283 16.91 6.31 -14.40
CA SER A 283 15.95 7.38 -14.14
C SER A 283 14.75 7.33 -15.08
N SER A 284 15.00 7.21 -16.39
CA SER A 284 13.97 7.15 -17.41
C SER A 284 13.48 5.73 -17.69
N ASN A 285 14.38 4.75 -17.59
CA ASN A 285 14.05 3.34 -17.82
C ASN A 285 13.16 2.80 -16.70
N THR A 286 12.30 1.84 -17.06
CA THR A 286 11.36 1.18 -16.14
C THR A 286 11.89 -0.13 -15.60
N ASP A 287 13.01 -0.60 -16.13
CA ASP A 287 13.56 -1.91 -15.82
C ASP A 287 15.06 -1.93 -16.11
N HIS A 288 15.74 -2.85 -15.43
CA HIS A 288 17.15 -3.14 -15.63
C HIS A 288 17.38 -4.60 -15.23
N THR A 289 18.17 -5.34 -16.00
CA THR A 289 18.57 -6.71 -15.69
C THR A 289 20.07 -6.73 -15.47
N PHE A 290 20.50 -7.26 -14.34
CA PHE A 290 21.92 -7.36 -14.02
C PHE A 290 22.56 -8.45 -14.88
N GLU A 291 23.59 -8.08 -15.63
CA GLU A 291 24.42 -8.99 -16.43
C GLU A 291 25.63 -9.49 -15.63
N LYS A 292 26.03 -8.73 -14.61
CA LYS A 292 27.16 -9.01 -13.73
C LYS A 292 26.73 -8.99 -12.24
N PRO A 293 27.60 -9.42 -11.31
CA PRO A 293 27.26 -9.43 -9.90
C PRO A 293 26.99 -8.03 -9.34
N ALA A 294 25.84 -7.84 -8.70
CA ALA A 294 25.42 -6.56 -8.11
C ALA A 294 25.73 -6.52 -6.61
N GLN A 295 26.38 -5.47 -6.13
CA GLN A 295 26.78 -5.34 -4.72
C GLN A 295 25.64 -4.74 -3.87
N TRP A 296 24.94 -3.74 -4.43
CA TRP A 296 23.84 -3.07 -3.75
C TRP A 296 22.86 -2.46 -4.75
N VAL A 297 21.61 -2.28 -4.31
CA VAL A 297 20.53 -1.62 -5.06
C VAL A 297 19.87 -0.59 -4.16
N ALA A 298 19.73 0.64 -4.67
CA ALA A 298 19.23 1.80 -3.94
C ALA A 298 18.02 2.42 -4.64
N VAL A 299 16.94 2.59 -3.88
CA VAL A 299 15.77 3.37 -4.30
C VAL A 299 15.94 4.78 -3.74
N VAL A 300 16.24 5.72 -4.62
CA VAL A 300 16.68 7.07 -4.26
C VAL A 300 15.55 8.07 -4.51
N GLN A 301 15.19 8.82 -3.47
CA GLN A 301 14.32 10.00 -3.53
C GLN A 301 15.17 11.26 -3.50
N GLN A 302 14.55 12.44 -3.49
CA GLN A 302 15.25 13.73 -3.50
C GLN A 302 16.30 13.86 -2.39
N PHE A 303 15.93 13.60 -1.14
CA PHE A 303 16.80 13.79 0.03
C PHE A 303 17.12 12.51 0.80
N PHE A 304 16.45 11.41 0.50
CA PHE A 304 16.59 10.15 1.22
C PHE A 304 16.72 8.98 0.25
N ASN A 305 17.24 7.87 0.73
CA ASN A 305 17.21 6.62 0.00
C ASN A 305 17.02 5.42 0.92
N SER A 306 16.52 4.34 0.34
CA SER A 306 16.57 3.00 0.93
C SER A 306 17.47 2.16 0.05
N THR A 307 18.48 1.51 0.62
CA THR A 307 19.45 0.68 -0.11
C THR A 307 19.54 -0.68 0.55
N LEU A 308 19.52 -1.73 -0.28
CA LEU A 308 19.85 -3.10 0.12
C LEU A 308 21.27 -3.43 -0.36
N ILE A 309 22.11 -3.86 0.57
CA ILE A 309 23.54 -4.14 0.37
C ILE A 309 23.79 -5.61 0.68
N ALA A 310 24.52 -6.31 -0.18
CA ALA A 310 24.98 -7.67 0.05
C ALA A 310 26.51 -7.71 0.16
N ASP A 311 27.02 -8.22 1.28
CA ASP A 311 28.48 -8.34 1.47
C ASP A 311 29.10 -9.32 0.47
N ASN A 312 28.34 -10.34 0.05
CA ASN A 312 28.78 -11.37 -0.90
C ASN A 312 28.30 -11.13 -2.35
N SER A 313 27.73 -9.97 -2.65
CA SER A 313 27.08 -9.62 -3.92
C SER A 313 25.91 -10.55 -4.31
N PHE A 314 25.00 -10.04 -5.13
CA PHE A 314 23.97 -10.82 -5.83
C PHE A 314 24.56 -11.31 -7.16
N ASN A 315 24.35 -12.57 -7.51
CA ASN A 315 24.89 -13.15 -8.74
C ASN A 315 24.17 -12.67 -10.00
N SER A 316 22.86 -12.42 -9.87
CA SER A 316 22.01 -11.93 -10.95
C SER A 316 20.76 -11.30 -10.36
N GLY A 317 19.98 -10.63 -11.20
CA GLY A 317 18.69 -10.12 -10.79
C GLY A 317 18.08 -9.18 -11.81
N SER A 318 16.94 -8.61 -11.47
CA SER A 318 16.30 -7.56 -12.24
C SER A 318 15.62 -6.56 -11.32
N ILE A 319 15.53 -5.33 -11.80
CA ILE A 319 14.79 -4.23 -11.19
C ILE A 319 13.61 -3.92 -12.10
N LYS A 320 12.45 -3.71 -11.50
CA LYS A 320 11.29 -3.07 -12.13
C LYS A 320 10.92 -1.81 -11.35
N TRP A 321 10.74 -0.72 -12.06
CA TRP A 321 10.46 0.61 -11.54
C TRP A 321 9.16 1.15 -12.15
N ALA A 322 8.11 1.17 -11.34
CA ALA A 322 6.80 1.66 -11.71
C ALA A 322 6.55 3.02 -11.06
N ARG A 323 6.64 4.10 -11.85
CA ARG A 323 6.33 5.46 -11.37
C ARG A 323 4.82 5.70 -11.35
N ALA A 324 4.34 6.29 -10.26
CA ALA A 324 2.96 6.73 -10.19
C ALA A 324 2.73 7.92 -11.13
N THR A 325 1.64 7.88 -11.88
CA THR A 325 1.25 8.92 -12.85
C THR A 325 0.10 9.80 -12.35
N ASP A 326 -0.49 9.45 -11.20
CA ASP A 326 -1.62 10.15 -10.61
C ASP A 326 -1.20 11.33 -9.74
N SER A 327 -2.14 12.05 -9.12
CA SER A 327 -1.85 13.09 -8.13
C SER A 327 -1.64 12.54 -6.71
N SER A 328 -1.45 11.23 -6.54
CA SER A 328 -1.30 10.63 -5.22
C SER A 328 0.03 11.00 -4.55
N ARG A 329 0.08 10.79 -3.23
CA ARG A 329 1.33 10.88 -2.45
C ARG A 329 2.30 9.72 -2.73
N ASN A 330 1.91 8.71 -3.49
CA ASN A 330 2.85 7.67 -3.90
C ASN A 330 3.68 8.22 -5.07
N LEU A 331 5.00 8.04 -5.01
CA LEU A 331 5.90 8.51 -6.05
C LEU A 331 6.16 7.39 -7.06
N ALA A 332 6.56 6.22 -6.56
CA ALA A 332 6.89 5.07 -7.38
C ALA A 332 7.08 3.80 -6.53
N THR A 333 6.98 2.65 -7.18
CA THR A 333 7.26 1.33 -6.60
C THR A 333 8.42 0.68 -7.34
N ALA A 334 9.49 0.36 -6.62
CA ALA A 334 10.58 -0.47 -7.10
C ALA A 334 10.38 -1.91 -6.63
N THR A 335 10.56 -2.87 -7.52
CA THR A 335 10.67 -4.29 -7.19
C THR A 335 12.00 -4.80 -7.72
N SER A 336 12.89 -5.18 -6.81
CA SER A 336 14.18 -5.78 -7.13
C SER A 336 14.11 -7.28 -6.85
N THR A 337 14.22 -8.10 -7.89
CA THR A 337 14.33 -9.56 -7.79
C THR A 337 15.80 -9.91 -7.93
N LEU A 338 16.44 -10.27 -6.83
CA LEU A 338 17.88 -10.50 -6.71
C LEU A 338 18.13 -11.96 -6.35
N GLN A 339 19.04 -12.61 -7.06
CA GLN A 339 19.42 -13.99 -6.80
C GLN A 339 20.85 -14.04 -6.26
N MET A 340 21.06 -14.86 -5.23
CA MET A 340 22.38 -15.13 -4.69
C MET A 340 22.55 -16.63 -4.48
N LYS A 341 23.66 -17.18 -4.97
CA LYS A 341 24.07 -18.55 -4.70
C LYS A 341 24.64 -18.66 -3.30
N VAL A 342 24.17 -19.65 -2.56
CA VAL A 342 24.66 -19.97 -1.22
C VAL A 342 25.46 -21.27 -1.24
N PRO A 343 26.43 -21.46 -0.34
CA PRO A 343 27.12 -22.73 -0.21
C PRO A 343 26.16 -23.87 0.10
N ALA A 344 26.42 -25.06 -0.46
CA ALA A 344 25.67 -26.29 -0.16
C ALA A 344 26.08 -26.86 1.21
N ALA A 345 25.85 -26.09 2.27
CA ALA A 345 26.18 -26.45 3.65
C ALA A 345 24.91 -26.72 4.46
N ALA A 346 25.04 -27.53 5.52
CA ALA A 346 23.94 -27.83 6.44
C ALA A 346 23.43 -26.57 7.14
N SER A 347 24.32 -25.63 7.46
CA SER A 347 23.94 -24.31 7.98
C SER A 347 24.70 -23.23 7.23
N ILE A 348 23.98 -22.19 6.84
CA ILE A 348 24.55 -21.00 6.18
C ILE A 348 24.20 -19.76 6.96
N SER A 349 25.03 -18.73 6.78
CA SER A 349 24.78 -17.39 7.27
C SER A 349 25.14 -16.41 6.17
N VAL A 350 24.17 -15.61 5.75
CA VAL A 350 24.33 -14.61 4.70
C VAL A 350 24.19 -13.21 5.32
N PRO A 351 25.25 -12.39 5.32
CA PRO A 351 25.19 -11.03 5.79
C PRO A 351 24.71 -10.07 4.68
N PHE A 352 23.70 -9.29 5.02
CA PHE A 352 23.15 -8.18 4.27
C PHE A 352 23.14 -6.93 5.16
N HIS A 353 22.95 -5.77 4.54
CA HIS A 353 22.71 -4.53 5.26
C HIS A 353 21.63 -3.73 4.55
N PHE A 354 20.79 -3.05 5.32
CA PHE A 354 19.94 -1.98 4.82
C PHE A 354 20.56 -0.64 5.20
N TYR A 355 20.61 0.28 4.26
CA TYR A 355 20.80 1.69 4.57
C TYR A 355 19.48 2.41 4.31
N VAL A 356 18.94 3.08 5.34
CA VAL A 356 17.72 3.86 5.22
C VAL A 356 17.96 5.21 5.89
N GLY A 357 18.17 6.25 5.08
CA GLY A 357 18.69 7.49 5.60
C GLY A 357 18.84 8.60 4.55
N PRO A 358 19.50 9.71 4.93
CA PRO A 358 19.68 10.89 4.08
C PRO A 358 20.67 10.66 2.93
N ASN A 359 20.54 11.46 1.87
CA ASN A 359 21.45 11.49 0.72
C ASN A 359 22.63 12.43 0.98
N GLU A 360 23.40 12.16 2.02
CA GLU A 360 24.58 12.96 2.38
C GLU A 360 25.87 12.26 1.95
N TYR A 361 26.75 13.01 1.27
CA TYR A 361 27.97 12.46 0.67
C TYR A 361 28.87 11.74 1.68
N GLU A 362 29.17 12.39 2.80
CA GLU A 362 30.06 11.84 3.84
C GLU A 362 29.50 10.61 4.54
N ILE A 363 28.17 10.55 4.68
CA ILE A 363 27.48 9.41 5.28
C ILE A 363 27.54 8.24 4.31
N LEU A 364 27.13 8.46 3.06
CA LEU A 364 27.05 7.43 2.02
C LEU A 364 28.41 6.82 1.68
N ALA A 365 29.48 7.62 1.65
CA ALA A 365 30.84 7.16 1.41
C ALA A 365 31.34 6.11 2.42
N LYS A 366 30.73 6.05 3.61
CA LYS A 366 31.08 5.09 4.68
C LYS A 366 30.21 3.84 4.68
N GLN A 367 29.14 3.78 3.86
CA GLN A 367 28.15 2.70 3.92
C GLN A 367 28.54 1.49 3.08
N ALA A 368 28.92 1.74 1.82
CA ALA A 368 29.47 0.76 0.89
C ALA A 368 30.27 1.48 -0.21
N PRO A 369 31.17 0.79 -0.93
CA PRO A 369 31.85 1.34 -2.09
C PRO A 369 30.84 1.95 -3.08
N GLU A 370 31.22 3.06 -3.70
CA GLU A 370 30.45 3.74 -4.75
C GLU A 370 29.10 4.35 -4.35
N MET A 371 28.64 4.17 -3.10
CA MET A 371 27.39 4.78 -2.63
C MET A 371 27.48 6.31 -2.55
N ASP A 372 28.68 6.88 -2.41
CA ASP A 372 28.89 8.33 -2.45
C ASP A 372 28.47 8.94 -3.80
N LYS A 373 28.48 8.13 -4.87
CA LYS A 373 28.04 8.53 -6.21
C LYS A 373 26.53 8.73 -6.30
N ILE A 374 25.73 8.25 -5.35
CA ILE A 374 24.28 8.49 -5.26
C ILE A 374 23.98 9.99 -5.16
N VAL A 375 24.86 10.78 -4.54
CA VAL A 375 24.76 12.25 -4.57
C VAL A 375 25.23 12.74 -5.93
N ASN A 376 24.34 13.39 -6.68
CA ASN A 376 24.68 13.92 -7.99
C ASN A 376 25.54 15.19 -7.85
N LEU A 377 26.86 15.01 -7.79
CA LEU A 377 27.85 16.08 -7.82
C LEU A 377 28.30 16.45 -9.24
N GLY A 378 27.60 15.98 -10.27
CA GLY A 378 28.01 16.03 -11.67
C GLY A 378 28.16 14.62 -12.24
N ARG A 379 27.19 14.22 -13.07
CA ARG A 379 27.15 12.92 -13.77
C ARG A 379 27.13 13.12 -15.29
N ASP A 380 27.38 12.04 -16.02
CA ASP A 380 27.35 11.97 -17.48
C ASP A 380 28.19 13.08 -18.14
N MET A 381 27.56 13.95 -18.95
CA MET A 381 28.20 15.07 -19.63
C MET A 381 28.90 16.05 -18.67
N TYR A 382 28.50 16.09 -17.39
CA TYR A 382 29.07 16.95 -16.35
C TYR A 382 30.01 16.22 -15.39
N SER A 383 30.45 14.99 -15.72
CA SER A 383 31.38 14.22 -14.88
C SER A 383 32.68 14.98 -14.56
N PHE A 384 33.16 15.83 -15.48
CA PHE A 384 34.34 16.69 -15.27
C PHE A 384 34.16 17.73 -14.13
N VAL A 385 32.92 18.06 -13.78
CA VAL A 385 32.60 19.02 -12.69
C VAL A 385 32.64 18.34 -11.33
N ARG A 386 32.49 17.01 -11.27
CA ARG A 386 32.49 16.26 -10.02
C ARG A 386 33.70 16.51 -9.11
N PRO A 387 34.97 16.45 -9.59
CA PRO A 387 36.12 16.75 -8.72
C PRO A 387 36.11 18.21 -8.24
N ILE A 388 35.63 19.16 -9.06
CA ILE A 388 35.49 20.57 -8.67
C ILE A 388 34.47 20.70 -7.54
N ASN A 389 33.30 20.07 -7.68
CA ASN A 389 32.25 20.12 -6.67
C ASN A 389 32.68 19.46 -5.36
N LYS A 390 33.31 18.29 -5.45
CA LYS A 390 33.79 17.53 -4.29
C LYS A 390 34.91 18.24 -3.53
N TYR A 391 35.95 18.70 -4.22
CA TYR A 391 37.16 19.19 -3.56
C TYR A 391 37.21 20.71 -3.37
N ILE A 392 36.48 21.48 -4.17
CA ILE A 392 36.47 22.94 -4.10
C ILE A 392 35.17 23.42 -3.48
N ILE A 393 34.03 23.12 -4.11
CA ILE A 393 32.74 23.72 -3.72
C ILE A 393 32.32 23.28 -2.31
N MET A 394 32.40 21.99 -1.99
CA MET A 394 32.02 21.47 -0.67
C MET A 394 32.90 22.07 0.45
N ASN A 395 34.23 22.03 0.28
CA ASN A 395 35.17 22.60 1.26
C ASN A 395 34.97 24.11 1.48
N VAL A 396 34.70 24.87 0.41
CA VAL A 396 34.42 26.31 0.51
C VAL A 396 33.07 26.56 1.16
N PHE A 397 32.06 25.73 0.86
CA PHE A 397 30.75 25.80 1.51
C PHE A 397 30.87 25.56 3.01
N ASP A 398 31.58 24.51 3.43
CA ASP A 398 31.78 24.17 4.84
C ASP A 398 32.60 25.25 5.57
N PHE A 399 33.61 25.81 4.90
CA PHE A 399 34.35 26.96 5.40
C PHE A 399 33.39 28.12 5.70
N PHE A 400 32.54 28.54 4.75
CA PHE A 400 31.58 29.61 5.00
C PHE A 400 30.49 29.25 6.01
N ALA A 401 30.00 28.00 6.02
CA ALA A 401 29.03 27.51 6.99
C ALA A 401 29.58 27.53 8.42
N SER A 402 30.90 27.36 8.60
CA SER A 402 31.54 27.47 9.91
C SER A 402 31.47 28.88 10.52
N PHE A 403 31.44 29.93 9.68
CA PHE A 403 31.34 31.33 10.13
C PHE A 403 29.90 31.82 10.28
N VAL A 404 28.96 31.29 9.49
CA VAL A 404 27.59 31.81 9.39
C VAL A 404 26.56 30.70 9.54
N LYS A 405 25.73 30.80 10.57
CA LYS A 405 24.67 29.80 10.86
C LYS A 405 23.50 29.81 9.86
N ASN A 406 23.34 30.87 9.08
CA ASN A 406 22.24 30.99 8.12
C ASN A 406 22.71 30.61 6.71
N TYR A 407 22.19 29.50 6.19
CA TYR A 407 22.53 28.97 4.88
C TYR A 407 22.30 29.95 3.71
N GLY A 408 21.38 30.92 3.82
CA GLY A 408 21.17 31.94 2.79
C GLY A 408 22.40 32.81 2.56
N TRP A 409 23.11 33.18 3.64
CA TRP A 409 24.36 33.94 3.56
C TRP A 409 25.51 33.09 3.03
N VAL A 410 25.55 31.81 3.41
CA VAL A 410 26.53 30.85 2.89
C VAL A 410 26.43 30.75 1.37
N ILE A 411 25.20 30.62 0.84
CA ILE A 411 24.96 30.57 -0.61
C ILE A 411 25.38 31.89 -1.28
N LEU A 412 25.04 33.04 -0.70
CA LEU A 412 25.45 34.34 -1.24
C LEU A 412 26.98 34.44 -1.36
N LEU A 413 27.71 34.11 -0.29
CA LEU A 413 29.17 34.12 -0.28
C LEU A 413 29.76 33.12 -1.29
N LEU A 414 29.17 31.93 -1.40
CA LEU A 414 29.58 30.94 -2.39
C LEU A 414 29.37 31.46 -3.82
N THR A 415 28.25 32.10 -4.13
CA THR A 415 28.01 32.68 -5.46
C THR A 415 28.99 33.80 -5.78
N LEU A 416 29.36 34.62 -4.79
CA LEU A 416 30.37 35.67 -4.94
C LEU A 416 31.75 35.06 -5.20
N PHE A 417 32.12 34.01 -4.46
CA PHE A 417 33.36 33.27 -4.64
C PHE A 417 33.46 32.69 -6.06
N ILE A 418 32.42 31.98 -6.53
CA ILE A 418 32.40 31.41 -7.89
C ILE A 418 32.52 32.52 -8.94
N ARG A 419 31.81 33.64 -8.78
CA ARG A 419 31.92 34.79 -9.70
C ARG A 419 33.32 35.40 -9.70
N LEU A 420 33.98 35.48 -8.56
CA LEU A 420 35.34 36.01 -8.46
C LEU A 420 36.35 35.08 -9.17
N VAL A 421 36.25 33.77 -8.93
CA VAL A 421 37.13 32.78 -9.57
C VAL A 421 36.90 32.72 -11.08
N THR A 422 35.65 32.87 -11.54
CA THR A 422 35.29 32.87 -12.97
C THR A 422 35.36 34.27 -13.63
N ALA A 423 35.66 35.33 -12.87
CA ALA A 423 35.80 36.70 -13.36
C ALA A 423 36.83 36.86 -14.50
N PRO A 424 38.06 36.33 -14.43
CA PRO A 424 39.04 36.48 -15.52
C PRO A 424 38.59 35.80 -16.82
N LEU A 425 37.93 34.64 -16.71
CA LEU A 425 37.38 33.92 -17.86
C LEU A 425 36.22 34.68 -18.50
N THR A 426 35.28 35.16 -17.68
CA THR A 426 34.13 35.94 -18.16
C THR A 426 34.55 37.29 -18.73
N TYR A 427 35.52 37.97 -18.12
CA TYR A 427 36.09 39.23 -18.63
C TYR A 427 36.64 39.08 -20.06
N SER A 428 37.36 37.99 -20.32
CA SER A 428 37.87 37.69 -21.67
C SER A 428 36.74 37.48 -22.67
N SER A 429 35.66 36.80 -22.27
CA SER A 429 34.45 36.65 -23.08
C SER A 429 33.75 37.98 -23.34
N TYR A 430 33.66 38.86 -22.33
CA TYR A 430 33.08 40.20 -22.48
C TYR A 430 33.91 41.06 -23.44
N LEU A 431 35.24 41.03 -23.33
CA LEU A 431 36.14 41.75 -24.23
C LEU A 431 35.99 41.28 -25.68
N SER A 432 35.91 39.97 -25.90
CA SER A 432 35.67 39.39 -27.23
C SER A 432 34.33 39.83 -27.81
N GLY A 433 33.26 39.79 -27.01
CA GLY A 433 31.94 40.28 -27.40
C GLY A 433 31.92 41.77 -27.73
N ALA A 434 32.63 42.60 -26.96
CA ALA A 434 32.78 44.03 -27.20
C ALA A 434 33.53 44.31 -28.52
N LYS A 435 34.61 43.58 -28.79
CA LYS A 435 35.35 43.67 -30.06
C LYS A 435 34.48 43.27 -31.25
N MET A 436 33.73 42.17 -31.14
CA MET A 436 32.79 41.76 -32.18
C MET A 436 31.70 42.81 -32.40
N LYS A 437 31.16 43.41 -31.34
CA LYS A 437 30.17 44.49 -31.44
C LYS A 437 30.73 45.72 -32.15
N ALA A 438 31.99 46.07 -31.90
CA ALA A 438 32.67 47.17 -32.59
C ALA A 438 32.92 46.87 -34.08
N LEU A 439 33.18 45.60 -34.45
CA LEU A 439 33.45 45.18 -35.84
C LEU A 439 32.18 44.87 -36.66
N ARG A 440 31.02 44.67 -36.04
CA ARG A 440 29.73 44.46 -36.72
C ARG A 440 29.42 45.43 -37.87
N PRO A 441 29.56 46.77 -37.73
CA PRO A 441 29.24 47.69 -38.83
C PRO A 441 30.12 47.47 -40.07
N GLU A 442 31.40 47.17 -39.90
CA GLU A 442 32.30 46.88 -41.02
C GLU A 442 31.95 45.54 -41.68
N LEU A 443 31.63 44.53 -40.86
CA LEU A 443 31.16 43.24 -41.35
C LEU A 443 29.83 43.35 -42.13
N ASP A 444 28.91 44.21 -41.70
CA ASP A 444 27.64 44.46 -42.40
C ASP A 444 27.85 45.20 -43.74
N ILE A 445 28.83 46.11 -43.82
CA ILE A 445 29.21 46.76 -45.07
C ILE A 445 29.81 45.75 -46.05
N LEU A 446 30.71 44.88 -45.58
CA LEU A 446 31.30 43.82 -46.40
C LEU A 446 30.26 42.82 -46.87
N LYS A 447 29.31 42.43 -46.00
CA LYS A 447 28.20 41.54 -46.35
C LYS A 447 27.33 42.15 -47.44
N LYS A 448 26.95 43.43 -47.32
CA LYS A 448 26.21 44.16 -48.37
C LYS A 448 26.95 44.24 -49.71
N LYS A 449 28.28 44.24 -49.70
CA LYS A 449 29.11 44.24 -50.91
C LYS A 449 29.25 42.87 -51.56
N MET A 450 29.20 41.79 -50.78
CA MET A 450 29.53 40.43 -51.23
C MET A 450 28.30 39.51 -51.35
N GLY A 451 27.11 39.94 -50.93
CA GLY A 451 25.85 39.18 -50.93
C GLY A 451 25.39 38.83 -49.53
#